data_AF-A0A9D7R1B8-F1
#
_entry.id   AF-A0A9D7R1B8-F1
#
_cell.length_a   1.000
_cell.length_b   1.000
_cell.length_c   1.000
_cell.angle_alpha   90.00
_cell.angle_beta   90.00
_cell.angle_gamma   90.00
#
_symmetry.space_group_name_H-M   'P 1'
#
loop_
_entity.id
_entity.type
_entity.pdbx_description
1 polymer ?
#
loop_
_entity_poly.entity_id
_entity_poly.type
_entity_poly.pdbx_seq_one_letter_code
_entity_poly.pdbx_strand_id
1 'polypeptide(L)' 'MAKAVALGARLVGSARPILEAFAADGTKGVVALVRLWELQLRQWMFLTGCQHLNDLHRPTILHRLQ' A
#
# COMPACT_ATOMS: atom_id res chain seq x y z
N MET A 1 3.10 0.92 1.00
CA MET A 1 2.02 1.83 0.54
C MET A 1 1.40 2.63 1.68
N ALA A 2 0.68 2.02 2.64
CA ALA A 2 0.03 2.78 3.75
C ALA A 2 0.97 3.76 4.50
N LYS A 3 2.18 3.33 4.89
CA LYS A 3 3.19 4.20 5.52
C LYS A 3 3.58 5.41 4.67
N ALA A 4 3.74 5.23 3.35
CA ALA A 4 4.12 6.34 2.46
C ALA A 4 2.99 7.36 2.35
N VAL A 5 1.73 6.90 2.25
CA VAL A 5 0.55 7.77 2.30
C VAL A 5 0.50 8.52 3.63
N ALA A 6 0.78 7.83 4.74
CA ALA A 6 0.80 8.44 6.06
C ALA A 6 1.93 9.46 6.27
N LEU A 7 3.02 9.36 5.51
CA LEU A 7 4.09 10.37 5.45
C LEU A 7 3.79 11.50 4.45
N GLY A 8 2.58 11.57 3.88
CA GLY A 8 2.13 12.65 2.99
C GLY A 8 2.19 12.34 1.50
N ALA A 9 2.43 11.10 1.08
CA ALA A 9 2.41 10.76 -0.35
C ALA A 9 0.98 10.73 -0.89
N ARG A 10 0.72 11.49 -1.97
CA ARG A 10 -0.56 11.45 -2.71
C ARG A 10 -0.73 10.18 -3.54
N LEU A 11 0.37 9.55 -3.95
CA LEU A 11 0.41 8.34 -4.76
C LEU A 11 1.65 7.51 -4.41
N VAL A 12 1.57 6.20 -4.60
CA VAL A 12 2.71 5.26 -4.50
C VAL A 12 2.86 4.47 -5.80
N GLY A 13 4.10 4.18 -6.18
CA GLY A 13 4.43 3.35 -7.34
C GLY A 13 5.32 2.16 -6.94
N SER A 14 5.35 1.14 -7.80
CA SER A 14 6.19 -0.04 -7.63
C SER A 14 6.54 -0.59 -9.02
N ALA A 15 7.78 -1.05 -9.22
CA ALA A 15 8.24 -1.55 -10.52
C ALA A 15 8.53 -3.05 -10.48
N ARG A 16 9.57 -3.45 -9.74
CA ARG A 16 10.04 -4.84 -9.68
C ARG A 16 8.94 -5.86 -9.34
N PRO A 17 8.10 -5.69 -8.30
CA PRO A 17 7.01 -6.62 -8.02
C PRO A 17 6.01 -6.77 -9.18
N ILE A 18 5.76 -5.69 -9.93
CA ILE A 18 4.86 -5.73 -11.10
C ILE A 18 5.50 -6.56 -12.21
N LEU A 19 6.81 -6.37 -12.48
CA LEU A 19 7.54 -7.14 -13.47
C LEU A 19 7.65 -8.62 -13.08
N GLU A 20 7.91 -8.92 -11.81
CA GLU A 20 7.95 -10.29 -11.28
C GLU A 20 6.58 -10.98 -11.42
N ALA A 21 5.48 -10.29 -11.07
CA ALA A 21 4.13 -10.83 -11.23
C ALA A 21 3.75 -11.04 -12.71
N PHE A 22 4.18 -10.13 -13.59
CA PHE A 22 4.00 -10.28 -15.02
C PHE A 22 4.80 -11.46 -15.59
N ALA A 23 6.05 -11.64 -15.16
CA ALA A 23 6.86 -12.77 -15.58
C ALA A 23 6.28 -14.12 -15.12
N ALA A 24 5.59 -14.14 -13.96
CA ALA A 24 5.00 -15.34 -13.40
C ALA A 24 3.67 -15.76 -14.07
N ASP A 25 2.75 -14.82 -14.31
CA ASP A 25 1.39 -15.14 -14.81
C ASP A 25 0.81 -14.04 -15.74
N GLY A 26 1.69 -13.30 -16.43
CA GLY A 26 1.31 -12.22 -17.33
C GLY A 26 0.42 -11.16 -16.68
N THR A 27 -0.53 -10.64 -17.45
CA THR A 27 -1.48 -9.63 -16.96
C THR A 27 -2.33 -10.12 -15.79
N LYS A 28 -2.63 -11.43 -15.71
CA LYS A 28 -3.42 -12.00 -14.61
C LYS A 28 -2.66 -11.89 -13.29
N GLY A 29 -1.37 -12.23 -13.30
CA GLY A 29 -0.49 -12.06 -12.14
C GLY A 29 -0.43 -10.60 -11.67
N VAL A 30 -0.33 -9.65 -12.59
CA VAL A 30 -0.34 -8.21 -12.25
C VAL A 30 -1.67 -7.78 -11.63
N VAL A 31 -2.81 -8.20 -12.20
CA VAL A 31 -4.14 -7.88 -11.65
C VAL A 31 -4.31 -8.48 -10.24
N ALA A 32 -3.87 -9.72 -10.03
CA ALA A 32 -3.91 -10.37 -8.72
C ALA A 32 -3.06 -9.60 -7.69
N LEU A 33 -1.86 -9.17 -8.08
CA LEU A 33 -0.98 -8.36 -7.23
C LEU A 33 -1.61 -7.03 -6.83
N VAL A 34 -2.21 -6.31 -7.78
CA VAL A 34 -2.87 -5.02 -7.50
C VAL A 34 -4.08 -5.21 -6.55
N ARG A 35 -4.88 -6.27 -6.76
CA ARG A 35 -6.00 -6.59 -5.85
C ARG A 35 -5.52 -6.95 -4.44
N LEU A 36 -4.42 -7.70 -4.33
CA LEU A 36 -3.81 -8.01 -3.05
C LEU A 36 -3.34 -6.74 -2.33
N TRP A 37 -2.69 -5.82 -3.05
CA TRP A 37 -2.27 -4.53 -2.50
C TRP A 37 -3.45 -3.67 -2.04
N GLU A 38 -4.55 -3.64 -2.80
CA GLU A 38 -5.79 -2.96 -2.37
C GLU A 38 -6.33 -3.56 -1.06
N LEU A 39 -6.43 -4.89 -0.98
CA LEU A 39 -6.89 -5.59 0.21
C LEU A 39 -6.00 -5.29 1.41
N GLN A 40 -4.68 -5.34 1.24
CA GLN A 40 -3.71 -5.03 2.29
C GLN A 40 -3.85 -3.58 2.75
N LEU A 41 -4.03 -2.62 1.83
CA LEU A 41 -4.25 -1.23 2.20
C LEU A 41 -5.52 -1.06 3.06
N ARG A 42 -6.62 -1.73 2.70
CA ARG A 42 -7.86 -1.75 3.51
C ARG A 42 -7.65 -2.39 4.87
N GLN A 43 -6.87 -3.48 4.95
CA GLN A 43 -6.50 -4.11 6.23
C GLN A 43 -5.72 -3.15 7.12
N TRP A 44 -4.73 -2.43 6.57
CA TRP A 44 -3.99 -1.42 7.32
C TRP A 44 -4.90 -0.29 7.79
N MET A 45 -5.77 0.23 6.92
CA MET A 45 -6.75 1.25 7.29
C MET A 45 -7.66 0.80 8.42
N PHE A 46 -8.16 -0.44 8.37
CA PHE A 46 -8.97 -1.02 9.43
C PHE A 46 -8.21 -1.08 10.77
N LEU A 47 -6.98 -1.61 10.75
CA LEU A 47 -6.13 -1.73 11.94
C LEU A 47 -5.73 -0.37 12.53
N THR A 48 -5.66 0.67 11.72
CA THR A 48 -5.33 2.04 12.17
C THR A 48 -6.56 2.93 12.37
N GLY A 49 -7.77 2.36 12.36
CA GLY A 49 -9.02 3.11 12.58
C GLY A 49 -9.33 4.18 11.52
N CYS A 50 -8.80 4.03 10.30
CA CYS A 50 -8.98 4.95 9.18
C CYS A 50 -10.14 4.49 8.30
N GLN A 51 -11.15 5.35 8.08
CA GLN A 51 -12.29 5.04 7.21
C GLN A 51 -12.03 5.46 5.76
N HIS A 52 -11.24 6.51 5.57
CA HIS A 52 -10.86 7.06 4.27
C HIS A 52 -9.33 7.12 4.13
N LEU A 53 -8.82 7.09 2.89
CA LEU A 53 -7.38 7.20 2.63
C LEU A 53 -6.76 8.48 3.21
N ASN A 54 -7.53 9.56 3.29
CA ASN A 54 -7.06 10.82 3.85
C ASN A 54 -6.84 10.74 5.37
N ASP A 55 -7.52 9.83 6.07
CA ASP A 55 -7.36 9.62 7.51
C ASP A 55 -5.96 9.07 7.83
N LEU A 56 -5.35 8.35 6.88
CA LEU A 56 -3.98 7.84 7.00
C LEU A 56 -2.94 8.95 7.15
N HIS A 57 -3.25 10.23 6.91
CA HIS A 57 -2.31 11.34 7.15
C HIS A 57 -2.22 11.75 8.63
N ARG A 58 -3.15 11.27 9.47
CA ARG A 58 -3.24 11.58 10.91
C ARG A 58 -2.61 10.57 11.90
N PRO A 59 -2.24 9.32 11.57
CA PRO A 59 -1.63 8.41 12.51
C PRO A 59 -0.17 8.79 12.77
N THR A 60 0.19 8.89 14.04
CA THR A 60 1.57 9.06 14.51
C THR A 60 2.40 7.84 14.10
N ILE A 61 3.08 7.90 12.95
CA ILE A 61 4.08 6.88 12.61
C ILE A 61 5.15 6.91 13.69
N LEU A 62 5.38 5.75 14.32
CA LEU A 62 6.46 5.60 15.28
C LEU A 62 7.80 5.56 14.54
N HIS A 63 8.67 6.51 14.84
CA HIS A 63 10.05 6.54 14.36
C HIS A 63 10.98 5.87 15.37
N ARG A 64 11.98 5.14 14.89
CA ARG A 64 13.05 4.63 15.75
C ARG A 64 13.96 5.82 16.10
N LEU A 65 14.10 6.12 17.38
CA LEU A 65 15.12 7.06 17.87
C LEU A 65 16.49 6.40 17.63
N GLN A 66 17.37 7.10 16.89
CA GLN A 66 18.78 6.74 16.77
C GLN A 66 19.56 7.30 17.96
#